data_AF-A0A9Q0DLV7-F1
#
_entry.id   AF-A0A9Q0DLV7-F1
#
_cell.length_a   1.000
_cell.length_b   1.000
_cell.length_c   1.000
_cell.angle_alpha   90.00
_cell.angle_beta   90.00
_cell.angle_gamma   90.00
#
_symmetry.space_group_name_H-M   'P 1'
#
loop_
_entity.id
_entity.type
_entity.pdbx_description
1 polymer ?
#
loop_
_entity_poly.entity_id
_entity_poly.type
_entity_poly.pdbx_seq_one_letter_code
_entity_poly.pdbx_strand_id
1 'polypeptide(L)'
;MGLGSSSKTPVSDETNDINFDHFQILRAIGKGSFGKVCIVQKKDTKKMYAMKYMNKLKCVERNEVRNVLKELQIMKNLEHPFLVNFW
;
A
#
# COMPACT_ATOMS: atom_id res chain seq x y z
N MET A 1 33.10 24.94 8.93
CA MET A 1 31.96 24.74 8.00
C MET A 1 31.63 23.25 8.00
N GLY A 2 30.76 22.82 8.91
CA GLY A 2 30.35 21.42 9.04
C GLY A 2 29.08 21.16 8.23
N LEU A 3 29.18 20.33 7.20
CA LEU A 3 28.02 19.73 6.55
C LEU A 3 27.60 18.52 7.37
N GLY A 4 26.59 18.71 8.21
CA GLY A 4 25.91 17.61 8.90
C GLY A 4 25.13 16.77 7.89
N SER A 5 25.75 15.69 7.42
CA SER A 5 25.03 14.57 6.80
C SER A 5 24.06 14.02 7.85
N SER A 6 22.77 14.36 7.70
CA SER A 6 21.70 13.77 8.50
C SER A 6 21.48 12.33 8.01
N SER A 7 22.32 11.42 8.47
CA SER A 7 22.13 9.98 8.36
C SER A 7 20.82 9.67 9.08
N LYS A 8 19.74 9.39 8.33
CA LYS A 8 18.54 8.79 8.91
C LYS A 8 18.98 7.45 9.50
N THR A 9 19.05 7.39 10.82
CA THR A 9 19.22 6.15 11.58
C THR A 9 18.17 5.15 11.10
N PRO A 10 18.52 3.87 10.87
CA PRO A 10 17.53 2.87 10.55
C PRO A 10 16.61 2.74 11.79
N VAL A 11 15.36 3.13 11.64
CA VAL A 11 14.34 2.91 12.66
C VAL A 11 14.15 1.39 12.70
N SER A 12 14.69 0.76 13.74
CA SER A 12 14.34 -0.62 14.08
C SER A 12 12.92 -0.60 14.63
N ASP A 13 11.94 -0.83 13.74
CA ASP A 13 10.54 -0.99 14.11
C ASP A 13 10.40 -2.29 14.93
N GLU A 14 10.37 -2.17 16.25
CA GLU A 14 10.01 -3.24 17.22
C GLU A 14 8.50 -3.58 17.19
N THR A 15 7.82 -3.23 16.09
CA THR A 15 6.47 -3.68 15.73
C THR A 15 6.55 -4.15 14.29
N ASN A 16 6.28 -5.44 14.04
CA ASN A 16 6.30 -6.09 12.72
C ASN A 16 5.20 -5.58 11.74
N ASP A 17 4.83 -4.31 11.84
CA ASP A 17 3.77 -3.69 11.06
C ASP A 17 4.27 -3.32 9.66
N ILE A 18 3.67 -3.95 8.66
CA ILE A 18 3.98 -3.67 7.26
C ILE A 18 3.40 -2.31 6.87
N ASN A 19 4.27 -1.41 6.44
CA ASN A 19 3.91 -0.07 5.95
C ASN A 19 4.38 0.17 4.51
N PHE A 20 4.07 1.35 3.96
CA PHE A 20 4.38 1.71 2.57
C PHE A 20 5.87 1.69 2.23
N ASP A 21 6.75 2.03 3.19
CA ASP A 21 8.20 2.13 2.96
C ASP A 21 8.85 0.76 2.77
N HIS A 22 8.16 -0.32 3.12
CA HIS A 22 8.59 -1.69 2.85
C HIS A 22 8.49 -2.08 1.37
N PHE A 23 7.86 -1.23 0.54
CA PHE A 23 7.63 -1.50 -0.87
C PHE A 23 8.37 -0.52 -1.77
N GLN A 24 8.84 -1.01 -2.91
CA GLN A 24 9.31 -0.21 -4.02
C GLN A 24 8.19 -0.14 -5.06
N ILE A 25 7.77 1.08 -5.42
CA ILE A 25 6.79 1.31 -6.48
C ILE A 25 7.51 1.22 -7.83
N LEU A 26 6.95 0.44 -8.76
CA LEU A 26 7.57 0.20 -10.06
C LEU A 26 6.82 0.95 -11.19
N ARG A 27 5.67 0.42 -11.63
CA ARG A 27 4.86 1.07 -12.67
C ARG A 27 3.38 1.09 -12.33
N ALA A 28 2.69 2.11 -12.81
CA ALA A 28 1.23 2.15 -12.80
C ALA A 28 0.67 1.16 -13.83
N ILE A 29 -0.35 0.40 -13.42
CA ILE A 29 -1.06 -0.58 -14.26
C ILE A 29 -2.56 -0.28 -14.37
N GLY A 30 -3.09 0.59 -13.50
CA GLY A 30 -4.50 0.96 -13.54
C GLY A 30 -4.76 2.30 -12.88
N LYS A 31 -5.85 2.94 -13.30
CA LYS A 31 -6.38 4.17 -12.71
C LYS A 31 -7.81 3.91 -12.26
N GLY A 32 -8.11 4.22 -11.00
CA GLY A 32 -9.46 4.16 -10.45
C GLY A 32 -9.97 5.55 -10.11
N SER A 33 -11.22 5.61 -9.65
CA SER A 33 -11.90 6.86 -9.24
C SER A 33 -11.18 7.59 -8.11
N PHE A 34 -10.62 6.82 -7.16
CA PHE A 34 -10.02 7.34 -5.92
C PHE A 34 -8.49 7.24 -5.89
N GLY A 35 -7.86 6.70 -6.93
CA GLY A 35 -6.43 6.40 -6.88
C GLY A 35 -5.90 5.65 -8.10
N LYS A 36 -4.77 4.98 -7.91
CA LYS A 36 -4.11 4.20 -8.96
C LYS A 36 -3.71 2.84 -8.41
N VAL A 37 -3.58 1.89 -9.33
CA VAL A 37 -3.03 0.56 -9.06
C VAL A 37 -1.63 0.53 -9.66
N CYS A 38 -0.63 0.21 -8.84
CA CYS A 38 0.75 0.05 -9.26
C CYS A 38 1.24 -1.35 -8.98
N ILE A 39 2.16 -1.83 -9.82
CA ILE A 39 3.01 -2.95 -9.45
C ILE A 39 4.01 -2.44 -8.41
N VAL A 40 4.14 -3.17 -7.31
CA VAL A 40 5.10 -2.91 -6.24
C VAL A 40 5.92 -4.17 -5.94
N GLN A 41 7.13 -3.98 -5.44
CA GLN A 41 7.99 -5.05 -4.96
C GLN A 41 8.26 -4.88 -3.47
N LYS A 42 8.02 -5.92 -2.66
CA LYS A 42 8.43 -5.91 -1.25
C LYS A 42 9.95 -5.98 -1.18
N LYS A 43 10.58 -5.06 -0.44
CA LYS A 43 12.04 -4.83 -0.51
C LYS A 43 12.86 -6.02 0.00
N ASP A 44 12.37 -6.75 0.99
CA ASP A 44 13.04 -7.87 1.64
C ASP A 44 12.86 -9.18 0.86
N THR A 45 11.63 -9.55 0.49
CA THR A 45 11.35 -10.83 -0.19
C THR A 45 11.48 -10.75 -1.70
N LYS A 46 11.59 -9.54 -2.27
CA LYS A 46 11.54 -9.27 -3.71
C LYS A 46 10.25 -9.74 -4.39
N LYS A 47 9.24 -10.15 -3.62
CA LYS A 47 7.93 -10.57 -4.15
C LYS A 47 7.15 -9.38 -4.68
N MET A 48 6.47 -9.60 -5.80
CA MET A 48 5.75 -8.58 -6.55
C MET A 48 4.26 -8.65 -6.22
N TYR A 49 3.62 -7.48 -6.10
CA TYR A 49 2.21 -7.32 -5.77
C TYR A 49 1.58 -6.21 -6.60
N ALA A 50 0.24 -6.21 -6.67
CA ALA A 50 -0.53 -5.06 -7.13
C ALA A 50 -1.00 -4.24 -5.91
N MET A 51 -0.60 -2.98 -5.82
CA MET A 51 -1.00 -2.08 -4.73
C MET A 51 -1.97 -1.02 -5.27
N LYS A 52 -3.18 -0.99 -4.71
CA LYS A 52 -4.16 0.09 -4.90
C LYS A 52 -3.99 1.10 -3.77
N TYR A 53 -3.43 2.27 -4.05
CA TYR A 53 -3.41 3.38 -3.09
C TYR A 53 -4.54 4.36 -3.41
N MET A 54 -5.19 4.86 -2.36
CA MET A 54 -6.39 5.69 -2.44
C MET A 54 -6.15 7.03 -1.77
N ASN A 55 -6.64 8.10 -2.39
CA ASN A 55 -6.61 9.43 -1.82
C ASN A 55 -7.72 9.55 -0.76
N LYS A 56 -7.32 9.64 0.52
CA LYS A 56 -8.25 9.71 1.66
C LYS A 56 -9.20 10.91 1.58
N LEU A 57 -8.72 12.09 1.17
CA LEU A 57 -9.55 13.29 1.03
C LEU A 57 -10.67 13.05 0.02
N LYS A 58 -10.34 12.51 -1.16
CA LYS A 58 -11.34 12.18 -2.19
C LYS A 58 -12.36 11.13 -1.73
N CYS A 59 -11.94 10.18 -0.91
CA CYS A 59 -12.87 9.20 -0.33
C CYS A 59 -13.85 9.86 0.64
N VAL A 60 -13.40 10.83 1.44
CA VAL A 60 -14.26 11.58 2.37
C VAL A 60 -15.21 12.51 1.61
N GLU A 61 -14.68 13.32 0.68
CA GLU A 61 -15.45 14.26 -0.13
C GLU A 61 -16.60 13.59 -0.90
N ARG A 62 -16.39 12.35 -1.35
CA ARG A 62 -17.38 11.58 -2.10
C ARG A 62 -18.24 10.65 -1.22
N ASN A 63 -18.04 10.67 0.09
CA ASN A 63 -18.74 9.81 1.05
C ASN A 63 -18.55 8.30 0.79
N GLU A 64 -17.35 7.90 0.38
CA GLU A 64 -17.01 6.53 -0.07
C GLU A 64 -16.22 5.74 0.97
N VAL A 65 -15.94 6.33 2.14
CA VAL A 65 -15.18 5.72 3.23
C VAL A 65 -15.80 4.37 3.64
N ARG A 66 -17.13 4.29 3.75
CA ARG A 66 -17.83 3.05 4.12
C ARG A 66 -17.63 1.95 3.08
N ASN A 67 -17.65 2.31 1.79
CA ASN A 67 -17.47 1.36 0.70
C ASN A 67 -16.03 0.83 0.67
N VAL A 68 -15.03 1.69 0.89
CA VAL A 68 -13.62 1.29 1.01
C VAL A 68 -13.41 0.32 2.17
N LEU A 69 -13.99 0.61 3.33
CA LEU A 69 -13.88 -0.27 4.51
C LEU A 69 -14.58 -1.61 4.28
N LYS A 70 -15.73 -1.61 3.61
CA LYS A 70 -16.46 -2.83 3.24
C LYS A 70 -15.67 -3.69 2.24
N GLU A 71 -15.08 -3.07 1.22
CA GLU A 71 -14.18 -3.76 0.26
C GLU A 71 -13.04 -4.45 1.01
N LEU A 72 -12.37 -3.72 1.92
CA LEU A 72 -11.29 -4.25 2.75
C LEU A 72 -11.75 -5.43 3.62
N GLN A 73 -12.90 -5.30 4.30
CA GLN A 73 -13.45 -6.36 5.15
C GLN A 73 -13.77 -7.62 4.34
N ILE A 74 -14.38 -7.48 3.15
CA ILE A 74 -14.70 -8.62 2.29
C ILE A 74 -13.41 -9.30 1.83
N MET A 75 -12.47 -8.54 1.27
CA MET A 75 -11.24 -9.09 0.72
C MET A 75 -10.36 -9.78 1.78
N LYS A 76 -10.36 -9.29 3.02
CA LYS A 76 -9.64 -9.94 4.15
C LYS A 76 -10.18 -11.33 4.52
N ASN A 77 -11.45 -11.61 4.22
CA ASN A 77 -12.11 -12.87 4.58
C ASN A 77 -12.24 -13.83 3.39
N LEU A 78 -11.64 -13.51 2.24
CA LEU A 78 -11.68 -14.34 1.05
C LEU A 78 -10.28 -14.84 0.70
N GLU A 79 -10.17 -16.16 0.56
CA GLU A 79 -8.98 -16.80 0.02
C GLU A 79 -9.41 -17.90 -0.95
N HIS A 80 -9.05 -17.75 -2.23
CA HIS A 80 -9.39 -18.73 -3.24
C HIS A 80 -8.38 -18.73 -4.40
N PRO A 81 -8.06 -19.89 -5.02
CA PRO A 81 -7.10 -19.97 -6.13
C PRO A 81 -7.49 -19.14 -7.36
N PHE A 82 -8.79 -18.91 -7.57
CA PHE A 82 -9.30 -18.13 -8.71
C PHE A 82 -9.67 -16.68 -8.36
N LEU A 83 -9.28 -16.20 -7.17
CA LEU A 83 -9.45 -14.81 -6.76
C LEU A 83 -8.10 -14.10 -6.64
N VAL A 84 -8.12 -12.78 -6.84
CA VAL A 84 -7.00 -11.91 -6.44
C VAL A 84 -7.09 -11.72 -4.94
N ASN A 85 -6.35 -12.55 -4.20
CA ASN A 85 -6.37 -12.55 -2.74
C ASN A 85 -5.71 -11.29 -2.15
N PHE A 86 -6.17 -10.89 -0.96
CA PHE A 86 -5.61 -9.79 -0.20
C PHE A 86 -4.35 -10.24 0.56
N TRP A 87 -3.30 -9.41 0.58
CA TRP A 87 -2.01 -9.68 1.24
C TRP A 87 -1.55 -8.48 2.06
#